data_AF-A0AA43TVI2-F1
#
_entry.id   AF-A0AA43TVI2-F1
#
_cell.length_a   1.000
_cell.length_b   1.000
_cell.length_c   1.000
_cell.angle_alpha   90.00
_cell.angle_beta   90.00
_cell.angle_gamma   90.00
#
_symmetry.space_group_name_H-M   'P 1'
#
loop_
_entity.id
_entity.type
_entity.pdbx_description
1 polymer ?
#
loop_
_entity_poly.entity_id
_entity_poly.type
_entity_poly.pdbx_seq_one_letter_code
_entity_poly.pdbx_strand_id
1 'polypeptide(L)'
;MQEAFPLQAVSLIRIGHVKRTMILTAPPTLLVWESVLTAVMLGFTSRNSWLREACLPLMIAAAWSSVIHAKDYMVRGPWAALVGGYCVTYVYQYVTLVLLVRMSYEERDKTASRREGRFDSTSGGQASQPSIQVDQLVKRFNFGFKTASTFRWPRQNEKLSSNNTGKASSASKPRDFVVRAILKVGCCYLTLDAMSFAIDEGMNSRYFNSSRVPFFARIYAVSCQEVTIRVCATIVFGIGVFCTQAMGQSLIVVAAVSLGMSKPEEFLSGFGSLKEAYSLRRFWSGFWHQFNRRSFSEPAKLITETILGHPRSSLSYDVAYLVLAFWSSGVMHLGIDLSSGIPFHESGAVRFFTIQALGITGEQAIMGALRSLLFSTHQRIPLVWRQRIGYCWVLAFLSWSAPAYIYPTLRRTKRGEEESILPVSVLYRILSST
;
A
#
# COMPACT_ATOMS: atom_id res chain seq x y z
N MET A 1 -44.05 -48.87 7.28
CA MET A 1 -43.46 -48.01 8.34
C MET A 1 -42.05 -47.64 7.90
N GLN A 2 -41.69 -46.38 8.11
CA GLN A 2 -40.75 -45.56 7.35
C GLN A 2 -39.31 -46.08 7.24
N GLU A 3 -38.76 -45.93 6.03
CA GLU A 3 -37.34 -46.00 5.73
C GLU A 3 -36.58 -44.88 6.47
N ALA A 4 -35.66 -45.27 7.35
CA ALA A 4 -34.71 -44.38 7.97
C ALA A 4 -33.56 -44.07 6.98
N PHE A 5 -33.71 -43.01 6.17
CA PHE A 5 -32.59 -42.42 5.43
C PHE A 5 -31.54 -41.84 6.40
N PRO A 6 -30.24 -41.80 6.03
CA PRO A 6 -29.15 -41.63 6.96
C PRO A 6 -28.95 -40.15 7.34
N LEU A 7 -29.52 -39.75 8.49
CA LEU A 7 -29.31 -38.43 9.11
C LEU A 7 -27.82 -38.11 9.37
N GLN A 8 -26.96 -39.12 9.51
CA GLN A 8 -25.51 -38.93 9.70
C GLN A 8 -24.79 -38.42 8.44
N ALA A 9 -25.20 -38.85 7.23
CA ALA A 9 -24.60 -38.38 5.98
C ALA A 9 -24.98 -36.91 5.70
N VAL A 10 -26.24 -36.54 5.96
CA VAL A 10 -26.71 -35.15 5.82
C VAL A 10 -26.03 -34.23 6.84
N SER A 11 -25.81 -34.69 8.07
CA SER A 11 -25.05 -33.98 9.11
C SER A 11 -23.59 -33.73 8.71
N LEU A 12 -22.88 -34.76 8.23
CA LEU A 12 -21.49 -34.63 7.77
C LEU A 12 -21.35 -33.76 6.52
N ILE A 13 -22.30 -33.85 5.58
CA ILE A 13 -22.36 -32.96 4.41
C ILE A 13 -22.63 -31.52 4.86
N ARG A 14 -23.54 -31.28 5.81
CA ARG A 14 -23.85 -29.94 6.32
C ARG A 14 -22.68 -29.34 7.11
N ILE A 15 -22.00 -30.13 7.93
CA ILE A 15 -20.78 -29.72 8.65
C ILE A 15 -19.62 -29.46 7.66
N GLY A 16 -19.45 -30.33 6.66
CA GLY A 16 -18.48 -30.15 5.59
C GLY A 16 -18.77 -28.91 4.75
N HIS A 17 -20.04 -28.64 4.47
CA HIS A 17 -20.47 -27.48 3.69
C HIS A 17 -20.31 -26.18 4.49
N VAL A 18 -20.69 -26.16 5.78
CA VAL A 18 -20.48 -25.01 6.68
C VAL A 18 -18.99 -24.73 6.86
N LYS A 19 -18.15 -25.75 7.10
CA LYS A 19 -16.70 -25.57 7.20
C LYS A 19 -16.08 -25.10 5.87
N ARG A 20 -16.53 -25.62 4.72
CA ARG A 20 -16.05 -25.17 3.39
C ARG A 20 -16.48 -23.75 3.08
N THR A 21 -17.72 -23.37 3.37
CA THR A 21 -18.20 -21.99 3.20
C THR A 21 -17.39 -21.05 4.08
N MET A 22 -17.11 -21.44 5.34
CA MET A 22 -16.29 -20.66 6.27
C MET A 22 -14.84 -20.47 5.79
N ILE A 23 -14.26 -21.45 5.09
CA ILE A 23 -12.90 -21.34 4.50
C ILE A 23 -12.90 -20.46 3.24
N LEU A 24 -13.92 -20.59 2.37
CA LEU A 24 -14.04 -19.80 1.15
C LEU A 24 -14.33 -18.32 1.41
N THR A 25 -15.01 -18.02 2.51
CA THR A 25 -15.24 -16.64 2.99
C THR A 25 -14.17 -16.15 3.96
N ALA A 26 -13.12 -16.93 4.22
CA ALA A 26 -12.05 -16.49 5.09
C ALA A 26 -11.30 -15.31 4.43
N PRO A 27 -10.95 -14.25 5.18
CA PRO A 27 -10.31 -13.05 4.64
C PRO A 27 -9.04 -13.29 3.80
N PRO A 28 -8.11 -14.21 4.16
CA PRO A 28 -6.97 -14.53 3.30
C PRO A 28 -7.38 -15.16 1.96
N THR A 29 -8.42 -16.00 1.97
CA THR A 29 -8.96 -16.62 0.76
C THR A 29 -9.58 -15.58 -0.16
N LEU A 30 -10.31 -14.62 0.41
CA LEU A 30 -10.90 -13.51 -0.34
C LEU A 30 -9.82 -12.61 -0.96
N LEU A 31 -8.73 -12.32 -0.24
CA LEU A 31 -7.59 -11.59 -0.79
C LEU A 31 -6.96 -12.31 -1.99
N VAL A 32 -6.74 -13.63 -1.88
CA VAL A 32 -6.24 -14.43 -3.00
C VAL A 32 -7.22 -14.39 -4.16
N TRP A 33 -8.51 -14.54 -3.89
CA TRP A 33 -9.55 -14.49 -4.90
C TRP A 33 -9.58 -13.14 -5.65
N GLU A 34 -9.48 -12.01 -4.94
CA GLU A 34 -9.42 -10.67 -5.55
C GLU A 34 -8.19 -10.51 -6.45
N SER A 35 -7.04 -11.02 -6.02
CA SER A 35 -5.80 -10.99 -6.79
C SER A 35 -5.91 -11.81 -8.08
N VAL A 36 -6.50 -13.00 -8.01
CA VAL A 36 -6.71 -13.91 -9.14
C VAL A 36 -7.77 -13.34 -10.07
N LEU A 37 -8.87 -12.82 -9.56
CA LEU A 37 -9.92 -12.20 -10.37
C LEU A 37 -9.37 -11.01 -11.15
N THR A 38 -8.58 -10.15 -10.49
CA THR A 38 -7.90 -9.03 -11.16
C THR A 38 -6.98 -9.54 -12.28
N ALA A 39 -6.19 -10.59 -12.01
CA ALA A 39 -5.32 -11.21 -13.00
C ALA A 39 -6.10 -11.79 -14.20
N VAL A 40 -7.21 -12.48 -13.95
CA VAL A 40 -8.06 -13.07 -14.98
C VAL A 40 -8.69 -11.97 -15.84
N MET A 41 -9.23 -10.92 -15.24
CA MET A 41 -9.80 -9.80 -15.98
C MET A 41 -8.76 -9.12 -16.89
N LEU A 42 -7.53 -8.95 -16.43
CA LEU A 42 -6.45 -8.39 -17.24
C LEU A 42 -6.02 -9.33 -18.40
N GLY A 43 -5.91 -10.64 -18.14
CA GLY A 43 -5.36 -11.61 -19.08
C GLY A 43 -6.36 -12.16 -20.10
N PHE A 44 -7.65 -12.21 -19.77
CA PHE A 44 -8.64 -13.00 -20.51
C PHE A 44 -9.89 -12.23 -20.95
N THR A 45 -10.02 -10.95 -20.60
CA THR A 45 -11.15 -10.13 -21.07
C THR A 45 -10.69 -9.02 -22.00
N SER A 46 -11.51 -8.72 -23.01
CA SER A 46 -11.28 -7.57 -23.89
C SER A 46 -11.49 -6.25 -23.14
N ARG A 47 -10.88 -5.18 -23.66
CA ARG A 47 -10.90 -3.82 -23.08
C ARG A 47 -12.29 -3.30 -22.70
N ASN A 48 -13.31 -3.65 -23.50
CA ASN A 48 -14.68 -3.15 -23.37
C ASN A 48 -15.66 -4.26 -22.95
N SER A 49 -15.16 -5.36 -22.37
CA SER A 49 -16.01 -6.44 -21.88
C SER A 49 -16.79 -5.98 -20.65
N TRP A 50 -18.12 -6.07 -20.71
CA TRP A 50 -19.04 -5.73 -19.60
C TRP A 50 -18.78 -6.54 -18.32
N LEU A 51 -18.12 -7.70 -18.43
CA LEU A 51 -17.71 -8.53 -17.29
C LEU A 51 -16.80 -7.75 -16.34
N ARG A 52 -16.00 -6.83 -16.87
CA ARG A 52 -15.08 -6.01 -16.08
C ARG A 52 -15.86 -5.16 -15.08
N GLU A 53 -16.90 -4.48 -15.53
CA GLU A 53 -17.78 -3.67 -14.67
C GLU A 53 -18.61 -4.55 -13.72
N ALA A 54 -19.13 -5.67 -14.22
CA ALA A 54 -19.94 -6.59 -13.42
C ALA A 54 -19.18 -7.24 -12.24
N CYS A 55 -17.86 -7.40 -12.36
CA CYS A 55 -17.02 -7.93 -11.28
C CYS A 55 -16.70 -6.92 -10.16
N LEU A 56 -16.88 -5.61 -10.39
CA LEU A 56 -16.56 -4.60 -9.37
C LEU A 56 -17.39 -4.75 -8.08
N PRO A 57 -18.72 -4.94 -8.11
CA PRO A 57 -19.50 -5.20 -6.89
C PRO A 57 -19.00 -6.42 -6.12
N LEU A 58 -18.52 -7.47 -6.81
CA LEU A 58 -17.99 -8.68 -6.18
C LEU A 58 -16.66 -8.39 -5.46
N MET A 59 -15.77 -7.61 -6.09
CA MET A 59 -14.53 -7.13 -5.45
C MET A 59 -14.85 -6.31 -4.19
N ILE A 60 -15.80 -5.38 -4.28
CA ILE A 60 -16.20 -4.55 -3.13
C ILE A 60 -16.79 -5.41 -2.00
N ALA A 61 -17.64 -6.38 -2.33
CA ALA A 61 -18.23 -7.29 -1.34
C ALA A 61 -17.18 -8.18 -0.66
N ALA A 62 -16.20 -8.68 -1.42
CA ALA A 62 -15.09 -9.47 -0.90
C ALA A 62 -14.21 -8.63 0.05
N ALA A 63 -13.85 -7.41 -0.34
CA ALA A 63 -13.12 -6.49 0.51
C ALA A 63 -13.89 -6.12 1.77
N TRP A 64 -15.19 -5.81 1.64
CA TRP A 64 -16.04 -5.50 2.79
C TRP A 64 -16.13 -6.66 3.78
N SER A 65 -16.39 -7.87 3.29
CA SER A 65 -16.43 -9.07 4.12
C SER A 65 -15.09 -9.31 4.83
N SER A 66 -13.98 -9.15 4.11
CA SER A 66 -12.64 -9.28 4.68
C SER A 66 -12.39 -8.25 5.78
N VAL A 67 -12.76 -6.99 5.57
CA VAL A 67 -12.55 -5.91 6.54
C VAL A 67 -13.34 -6.13 7.82
N ILE A 68 -14.59 -6.58 7.72
CA ILE A 68 -15.44 -6.80 8.90
C ILE A 68 -15.02 -8.05 9.68
N HIS A 69 -14.61 -9.12 8.98
CA HIS A 69 -14.35 -10.41 9.61
C HIS A 69 -12.87 -10.72 9.85
N ALA A 70 -11.91 -9.87 9.45
CA ALA A 70 -10.47 -10.15 9.59
C ALA A 70 -10.08 -10.59 11.01
N LYS A 71 -10.55 -9.89 12.04
CA LYS A 71 -10.27 -10.20 13.45
C LYS A 71 -10.94 -11.49 13.95
N ASP A 72 -12.02 -11.96 13.31
CA ASP A 72 -12.68 -13.21 13.67
C ASP A 72 -11.81 -14.43 13.29
N TYR A 73 -10.97 -14.30 12.27
CA TYR A 73 -10.12 -15.38 11.75
C TYR A 73 -8.65 -15.24 12.16
N MET A 74 -8.23 -14.05 12.59
CA MET A 74 -6.83 -13.75 12.88
C MET A 74 -6.66 -13.20 14.29
N VAL A 75 -5.96 -13.98 15.14
CA VAL A 75 -5.59 -13.57 16.50
C VAL A 75 -4.81 -12.26 16.49
N ARG A 76 -3.88 -12.12 15.53
CA ARG A 76 -2.97 -10.98 15.42
C ARG A 76 -3.62 -9.84 14.67
N GLY A 77 -3.93 -8.75 15.37
CA GLY A 77 -4.49 -7.51 14.82
C GLY A 77 -3.68 -6.95 13.65
N PRO A 78 -2.34 -6.89 13.71
CA PRO A 78 -1.54 -6.44 12.57
C PRO A 78 -1.68 -7.32 11.31
N TRP A 79 -1.92 -8.62 11.46
CA TRP A 79 -2.13 -9.53 10.32
C TRP A 79 -3.52 -9.30 9.71
N ALA A 80 -4.52 -9.15 10.56
CA ALA A 80 -5.87 -8.77 10.17
C ALA A 80 -5.87 -7.44 9.38
N ALA A 81 -5.14 -6.44 9.90
CA ALA A 81 -4.91 -5.14 9.25
C ALA A 81 -4.28 -5.27 7.87
N LEU A 82 -3.22 -6.11 7.73
CA LEU A 82 -2.57 -6.33 6.45
C LEU A 82 -3.54 -6.96 5.43
N VAL A 83 -4.25 -8.02 5.81
CA VAL A 83 -5.19 -8.69 4.89
C VAL A 83 -6.29 -7.73 4.43
N GLY A 84 -6.99 -7.09 5.36
CA GLY A 84 -8.09 -6.19 5.00
C GLY A 84 -7.62 -4.95 4.23
N GLY A 85 -6.45 -4.39 4.59
CA GLY A 85 -5.85 -3.29 3.84
C GLY A 85 -5.51 -3.67 2.40
N TYR A 86 -4.95 -4.87 2.18
CA TYR A 86 -4.66 -5.35 0.83
C TYR A 86 -5.92 -5.68 0.03
N CYS A 87 -7.00 -6.15 0.66
CA CYS A 87 -8.27 -6.36 -0.03
C CYS A 87 -8.80 -5.05 -0.61
N VAL A 88 -8.88 -4.00 0.23
CA VAL A 88 -9.29 -2.66 -0.24
C VAL A 88 -8.32 -2.15 -1.31
N THR A 89 -7.02 -2.40 -1.15
CA THR A 89 -6.01 -2.02 -2.16
C THR A 89 -6.24 -2.72 -3.50
N TYR A 90 -6.64 -4.00 -3.51
CA TYR A 90 -6.97 -4.72 -4.73
C TYR A 90 -8.23 -4.18 -5.42
N VAL A 91 -9.22 -3.67 -4.67
CA VAL A 91 -10.34 -2.94 -5.27
C VAL A 91 -9.85 -1.70 -6.02
N TYR A 92 -8.98 -0.87 -5.41
CA TYR A 92 -8.40 0.30 -6.09
C TYR A 92 -7.54 -0.07 -7.29
N GLN A 93 -6.76 -1.15 -7.17
CA GLN A 93 -5.93 -1.68 -8.24
C GLN A 93 -6.79 -2.17 -9.41
N TYR A 94 -7.89 -2.87 -9.13
CA TYR A 94 -8.86 -3.34 -10.10
C TYR A 94 -9.51 -2.18 -10.85
N VAL A 95 -10.06 -1.19 -10.13
CA VAL A 95 -10.63 0.02 -10.73
C VAL A 95 -9.60 0.69 -11.64
N THR A 96 -8.39 0.90 -11.14
CA THR A 96 -7.35 1.61 -11.87
C THR A 96 -6.92 0.87 -13.13
N LEU A 97 -6.58 -0.41 -13.05
CA LEU A 97 -5.99 -1.15 -14.17
C LEU A 97 -7.04 -1.72 -15.13
N VAL A 98 -8.14 -2.25 -14.61
CA VAL A 98 -9.15 -2.97 -15.38
C VAL A 98 -10.21 -2.02 -15.95
N LEU A 99 -10.67 -1.04 -15.15
CA LEU A 99 -11.79 -0.16 -15.54
C LEU A 99 -11.34 1.16 -16.15
N LEU A 100 -10.32 1.81 -15.56
CA LEU A 100 -9.89 3.14 -15.99
C LEU A 100 -8.82 3.07 -17.09
N VAL A 101 -7.68 2.44 -16.80
CA VAL A 101 -6.62 2.25 -17.80
C VAL A 101 -7.05 1.24 -18.87
N ARG A 102 -7.99 0.35 -18.53
CA ARG A 102 -8.51 -0.74 -19.36
C ARG A 102 -7.40 -1.58 -20.00
N MET A 103 -6.41 -1.95 -19.21
CA MET A 103 -5.32 -2.78 -19.67
C MET A 103 -5.84 -4.17 -20.08
N SER A 104 -5.34 -4.72 -21.20
CA SER A 104 -5.63 -6.08 -21.65
C SER A 104 -4.40 -6.71 -22.29
N TYR A 105 -4.38 -8.05 -22.31
CA TYR A 105 -3.32 -8.82 -22.96
C TYR A 105 -3.23 -8.50 -24.46
N GLU A 106 -4.36 -8.46 -25.16
CA GLU A 106 -4.44 -8.29 -26.62
C GLU A 106 -3.83 -6.97 -27.08
N GLU A 107 -4.07 -5.87 -26.36
CA GLU A 107 -3.54 -4.56 -26.72
C GLU A 107 -2.02 -4.49 -26.53
N ARG A 108 -1.52 -5.11 -25.45
CA ARG A 108 -0.09 -5.18 -25.18
C ARG A 108 0.63 -6.06 -26.21
N ASP A 109 0.05 -7.21 -26.54
CA ASP A 109 0.59 -8.13 -27.53
C ASP A 109 0.66 -7.49 -28.93
N LYS A 110 -0.43 -6.81 -29.35
CA LYS A 110 -0.45 -5.99 -30.58
C LYS A 110 0.59 -4.87 -30.59
N THR A 111 0.81 -4.21 -29.46
CA THR A 111 1.80 -3.13 -29.35
C THR A 111 3.23 -3.69 -29.38
N ALA A 112 3.46 -4.86 -28.78
CA ALA A 112 4.74 -5.55 -28.80
C ALA A 112 5.09 -6.06 -30.20
N SER A 113 4.15 -6.71 -30.89
CA SER A 113 4.37 -7.23 -32.25
C SER A 113 4.65 -6.13 -33.27
N ARG A 114 4.01 -4.96 -33.13
CA ARG A 114 4.34 -3.75 -33.92
C ARG A 114 5.75 -3.23 -33.68
N ARG A 115 6.21 -3.25 -32.42
CA ARG A 115 7.58 -2.81 -32.07
C ARG A 115 8.65 -3.76 -32.58
N GLU A 116 8.35 -5.05 -32.62
CA GLU A 116 9.25 -6.09 -33.12
C GLU A 116 9.22 -6.22 -34.65
N GLY A 117 8.52 -5.33 -35.38
CA GLY A 117 8.47 -5.35 -36.84
C GLY A 117 7.83 -6.62 -37.42
N ARG A 118 7.05 -7.35 -36.63
CA ARG A 118 6.58 -8.71 -36.96
C ARG A 118 5.35 -8.74 -37.88
N PHE A 119 5.20 -7.70 -38.71
CA PHE A 119 4.13 -7.57 -39.69
C PHE A 119 4.73 -7.67 -41.09
N ASP A 120 5.24 -8.85 -41.43
CA ASP A 120 5.26 -9.35 -42.81
C ASP A 120 5.61 -10.84 -42.82
N SER A 121 4.61 -11.66 -43.11
CA SER A 121 4.68 -12.89 -43.93
C SER A 121 3.41 -13.70 -43.69
N THR A 122 2.46 -13.55 -44.62
CA THR A 122 1.54 -14.59 -45.02
C THR A 122 2.32 -15.87 -45.28
N SER A 123 2.17 -16.88 -44.42
CA SER A 123 2.49 -18.26 -44.75
C SER A 123 1.45 -19.18 -44.12
N GLY A 124 0.62 -19.75 -44.98
CA GLY A 124 -0.24 -20.86 -44.64
C GLY A 124 0.61 -22.08 -44.31
N GLY A 125 0.22 -22.81 -43.28
CA GLY A 125 0.92 -24.02 -42.87
C GLY A 125 0.35 -24.62 -41.59
N GLN A 126 -0.53 -25.60 -41.79
CA GLN A 126 -0.86 -26.75 -40.94
C GLN A 126 -1.12 -26.54 -39.44
N ALA A 127 -2.35 -26.89 -39.05
CA ALA A 127 -2.80 -27.02 -37.67
C ALA A 127 -1.94 -28.04 -36.90
N SER A 128 -1.15 -27.56 -35.95
CA SER A 128 -0.46 -28.36 -34.95
C SER A 128 -0.91 -27.99 -33.54
N GLN A 129 -1.63 -28.92 -32.92
CA GLN A 129 -1.54 -29.37 -31.52
C GLN A 129 -2.03 -28.49 -30.33
N PRO A 130 -2.64 -29.13 -29.30
CA PRO A 130 -3.16 -28.48 -28.09
C PRO A 130 -2.10 -27.79 -27.21
N SER A 131 -0.81 -28.06 -27.42
CA SER A 131 0.30 -27.39 -26.71
C SER A 131 0.34 -25.88 -26.96
N ILE A 132 -0.01 -25.43 -28.17
CA ILE A 132 -0.05 -24.00 -28.52
C ILE A 132 -1.13 -23.26 -27.70
N GLN A 133 -2.25 -23.92 -27.38
CA GLN A 133 -3.33 -23.31 -26.58
C GLN A 133 -2.95 -23.20 -25.10
N VAL A 134 -2.39 -24.25 -24.50
CA VAL A 134 -1.98 -24.22 -23.08
C VAL A 134 -0.92 -23.16 -22.85
N ASP A 135 0.08 -23.05 -23.73
CA ASP A 135 1.11 -22.02 -23.66
C ASP A 135 0.52 -20.61 -23.74
N GLN A 136 -0.51 -20.41 -24.55
CA GLN A 136 -1.19 -19.13 -24.67
C GLN A 136 -1.98 -18.78 -23.39
N LEU A 137 -2.68 -19.76 -22.80
CA LEU A 137 -3.38 -19.58 -21.52
C LEU A 137 -2.39 -19.21 -20.40
N VAL A 138 -1.26 -19.90 -20.31
CA VAL A 138 -0.21 -19.62 -19.33
C VAL A 138 0.37 -18.22 -19.53
N LYS A 139 0.64 -17.80 -20.78
CA LYS A 139 1.12 -16.44 -21.08
C LYS A 139 0.14 -15.36 -20.66
N ARG A 140 -1.16 -15.55 -20.94
CA ARG A 140 -2.24 -14.63 -20.54
C ARG A 140 -2.36 -14.51 -19.03
N PHE A 141 -2.35 -15.65 -18.32
CA PHE A 141 -2.41 -15.68 -16.86
C PHE A 141 -1.18 -15.01 -16.24
N ASN A 142 0.04 -15.35 -16.70
CA ASN A 142 1.27 -14.74 -16.20
C ASN A 142 1.30 -13.23 -16.43
N PHE A 143 0.85 -12.75 -17.60
CA PHE A 143 0.68 -11.32 -17.83
C PHE A 143 -0.30 -10.69 -16.84
N GLY A 144 -1.47 -11.31 -16.64
CA GLY A 144 -2.49 -10.84 -15.72
C GLY A 144 -1.98 -10.79 -14.29
N PHE A 145 -1.41 -11.88 -13.79
CA PHE A 145 -0.91 -12.03 -12.43
C PHE A 145 0.25 -11.07 -12.14
N LYS A 146 1.22 -10.97 -13.05
CA LYS A 146 2.34 -10.03 -12.92
C LYS A 146 1.84 -8.59 -12.87
N THR A 147 0.90 -8.24 -13.74
CA THR A 147 0.34 -6.89 -13.81
C THR A 147 -0.50 -6.56 -12.57
N ALA A 148 -1.35 -7.49 -12.12
CA ALA A 148 -2.17 -7.34 -10.91
C ALA A 148 -1.31 -7.16 -9.66
N SER A 149 -0.21 -7.91 -9.56
CA SER A 149 0.73 -7.88 -8.42
C SER A 149 1.74 -6.73 -8.50
N THR A 150 1.77 -5.96 -9.60
CA THR A 150 2.65 -4.80 -9.75
C THR A 150 1.97 -3.55 -9.17
N PHE A 151 2.23 -3.31 -7.89
CA PHE A 151 1.76 -2.09 -7.22
C PHE A 151 2.66 -0.88 -7.55
N ARG A 152 3.99 -1.02 -7.57
CA ARG A 152 4.89 0.09 -7.92
C ARG A 152 5.26 0.09 -9.41
N TRP A 153 5.07 1.23 -10.06
CA TRP A 153 5.47 1.46 -11.46
C TRP A 153 6.60 2.49 -11.57
N PRO A 154 7.57 2.32 -12.50
CA PRO A 154 8.66 3.27 -12.67
C PRO A 154 8.14 4.64 -13.12
N ARG A 155 8.66 5.71 -12.53
CA ARG A 155 8.35 7.08 -12.98
C ARG A 155 9.00 7.40 -14.32
N GLN A 156 8.42 8.34 -15.06
CA GLN A 156 9.03 8.83 -16.31
C GLN A 156 10.46 9.34 -16.10
N ASN A 157 10.72 10.06 -15.00
CA ASN A 157 12.06 10.54 -14.66
C ASN A 157 13.00 9.41 -14.18
N GLU A 158 12.47 8.34 -13.59
CA GLU A 158 13.26 7.14 -13.24
C GLU A 158 13.62 6.33 -14.50
N LYS A 159 12.72 6.29 -15.50
CA LYS A 159 13.00 5.72 -16.84
C LYS A 159 14.03 6.54 -17.63
N LEU A 160 13.98 7.86 -17.52
CA LEU A 160 14.97 8.75 -18.14
C LEU A 160 16.31 8.67 -17.41
N SER A 161 16.30 8.58 -16.06
CA SER A 161 17.50 8.29 -15.28
C SER A 161 18.10 6.95 -15.67
N SER A 162 17.31 5.88 -15.85
CA SER A 162 17.86 4.59 -16.30
C SER A 162 18.46 4.63 -17.70
N ASN A 163 17.99 5.54 -18.57
CA ASN A 163 18.51 5.69 -19.93
C ASN A 163 19.74 6.63 -20.01
N ASN A 164 19.83 7.66 -19.16
CA ASN A 164 20.96 8.60 -19.14
C ASN A 164 22.02 8.29 -18.08
N THR A 165 21.71 7.45 -17.09
CA THR A 165 22.71 6.86 -16.19
C THR A 165 23.06 5.47 -16.70
N GLY A 166 24.03 5.40 -17.60
CA GLY A 166 24.89 4.23 -17.61
C GLY A 166 25.35 3.99 -16.16
N LYS A 167 24.95 2.85 -15.57
CA LYS A 167 25.00 2.51 -14.14
C LYS A 167 23.73 2.85 -13.31
N ALA A 168 22.56 2.39 -13.73
CA ALA A 168 21.72 1.68 -12.76
C ALA A 168 22.60 0.55 -12.19
N SER A 169 22.92 0.59 -10.89
CA SER A 169 23.75 -0.38 -10.15
C SER A 169 24.11 -1.62 -10.97
N SER A 170 25.29 -1.59 -11.58
CA SER A 170 25.96 -2.72 -12.24
C SER A 170 25.45 -4.05 -11.69
N ALA A 171 24.71 -4.79 -12.51
CA ALA A 171 24.40 -6.22 -12.41
C ALA A 171 24.89 -6.89 -11.11
N SER A 172 24.23 -6.62 -9.98
CA SER A 172 24.48 -7.43 -8.79
C SER A 172 23.95 -8.82 -9.12
N LYS A 173 24.77 -9.87 -8.96
CA LYS A 173 24.32 -11.24 -9.22
C LYS A 173 23.02 -11.47 -8.45
N PRO A 174 22.05 -12.26 -8.95
CA PRO A 174 20.80 -12.53 -8.23
C PRO A 174 21.03 -12.94 -6.76
N ARG A 175 22.12 -13.68 -6.49
CA ARG A 175 22.60 -14.00 -5.15
C ARG A 175 22.83 -12.77 -4.25
N ASP A 176 23.55 -11.76 -4.73
CA ASP A 176 23.87 -10.56 -3.94
C ASP A 176 22.61 -9.77 -3.61
N PHE A 177 21.66 -9.73 -4.56
CA PHE A 177 20.35 -9.10 -4.36
C PHE A 177 19.54 -9.83 -3.29
N VAL A 178 19.48 -11.16 -3.35
CA VAL A 178 18.80 -12.01 -2.34
C VAL A 178 19.46 -11.87 -0.97
N VAL A 179 20.80 -11.88 -0.88
CA VAL A 179 21.52 -11.69 0.39
C VAL A 179 21.17 -10.34 1.03
N ARG A 180 21.14 -9.26 0.24
CA ARG A 180 20.72 -7.93 0.74
C ARG A 180 19.27 -7.93 1.23
N ALA A 181 18.38 -8.62 0.52
CA ALA A 181 16.98 -8.75 0.94
C ALA A 181 16.86 -9.53 2.25
N ILE A 182 17.60 -10.63 2.43
CA ILE A 182 17.64 -11.41 3.68
C ILE A 182 18.18 -10.57 4.84
N LEU A 183 19.29 -9.86 4.64
CA LEU A 183 19.84 -8.95 5.67
C LEU A 183 18.81 -7.88 6.06
N LYS A 184 18.10 -7.33 5.07
CA LYS A 184 17.05 -6.34 5.31
C LYS A 184 15.87 -6.92 6.10
N VAL A 185 15.47 -8.17 5.82
CA VAL A 185 14.47 -8.90 6.62
C VAL A 185 14.94 -9.00 8.06
N GLY A 186 16.17 -9.49 8.29
CA GLY A 186 16.75 -9.60 9.63
C GLY A 186 16.77 -8.27 10.40
N CYS A 187 17.28 -7.20 9.77
CA CYS A 187 17.31 -5.87 10.40
C CYS A 187 15.91 -5.34 10.73
N CYS A 188 14.95 -5.47 9.81
CA CYS A 188 13.58 -5.01 10.04
C CYS A 188 12.89 -5.83 11.14
N TYR A 189 13.11 -7.14 11.16
CA TYR A 189 12.58 -8.03 12.18
C TYR A 189 13.09 -7.65 13.57
N LEU A 190 14.42 -7.53 13.74
CA LEU A 190 15.03 -7.16 15.03
C LEU A 190 14.60 -5.77 15.50
N THR A 191 14.44 -4.82 14.57
CA THR A 191 13.91 -3.49 14.89
C THR A 191 12.48 -3.56 15.41
N LEU A 192 11.61 -4.31 14.73
CA LEU A 192 10.23 -4.52 15.17
C LEU A 192 10.17 -5.25 16.51
N ASP A 193 11.05 -6.21 16.75
CA ASP A 193 11.12 -6.97 18.00
C ASP A 193 11.55 -6.06 19.17
N ALA A 194 12.56 -5.21 18.94
CA ALA A 194 12.98 -4.21 19.93
C ALA A 194 11.88 -3.20 20.23
N MET A 195 11.13 -2.76 19.22
CA MET A 195 9.97 -1.88 19.40
C MET A 195 8.87 -2.55 20.22
N SER A 196 8.56 -3.81 19.94
CA SER A 196 7.59 -4.60 20.71
C SER A 196 8.04 -4.82 22.16
N PHE A 197 9.33 -5.07 22.38
CA PHE A 197 9.89 -5.21 23.72
C PHE A 197 9.81 -3.91 24.53
N ALA A 198 10.02 -2.77 23.87
CA ALA A 198 9.97 -1.43 24.47
C ALA A 198 8.56 -0.90 24.74
N ILE A 199 7.50 -1.69 24.50
CA ILE A 199 6.12 -1.30 24.81
C ILE A 199 5.96 -1.10 26.33
N ASP A 200 5.47 0.09 26.69
CA ASP A 200 5.03 0.48 28.03
C ASP A 200 3.53 0.82 28.00
N GLU A 201 2.72 -0.06 28.57
CA GLU A 201 1.26 0.07 28.58
C GLU A 201 0.76 1.24 29.44
N GLY A 202 1.50 1.59 30.50
CA GLY A 202 1.20 2.74 31.36
C GLY A 202 1.41 4.06 30.62
N MET A 203 2.50 4.17 29.87
CA MET A 203 2.74 5.31 28.98
C MET A 203 1.70 5.41 27.88
N ASN A 204 1.36 4.29 27.23
CA ASN A 204 0.39 4.26 26.13
C ASN A 204 -0.99 4.76 26.58
N SER A 205 -1.50 4.27 27.71
CA SER A 205 -2.80 4.68 28.25
C SER A 205 -2.83 6.15 28.67
N ARG A 206 -1.72 6.68 29.20
CA ARG A 206 -1.61 8.07 29.66
C ARG A 206 -1.53 9.09 28.52
N TYR A 207 -0.77 8.80 27.46
CA TYR A 207 -0.44 9.79 26.43
C TYR A 207 -1.16 9.61 25.10
N PHE A 208 -1.61 8.40 24.74
CA PHE A 208 -2.23 8.10 23.44
C PHE A 208 -3.76 8.02 23.51
N ASN A 209 -4.40 8.90 24.27
CA ASN A 209 -5.86 8.97 24.35
C ASN A 209 -6.45 10.04 23.40
N SER A 210 -7.73 9.88 23.06
CA SER A 210 -8.42 10.74 22.08
C SER A 210 -8.52 12.19 22.54
N SER A 211 -8.58 12.46 23.85
CA SER A 211 -8.62 13.84 24.38
C SER A 211 -7.30 14.57 24.19
N ARG A 212 -6.19 13.85 23.99
CA ARG A 212 -4.91 14.46 23.64
C ARG A 212 -4.90 14.91 22.18
N VAL A 213 -5.55 14.22 21.24
CA VAL A 213 -5.46 14.51 19.79
C VAL A 213 -5.57 16.00 19.42
N PRO A 214 -6.55 16.79 19.93
CA PRO A 214 -6.62 18.23 19.65
C PRO A 214 -5.44 18.99 20.27
N PHE A 215 -4.48 19.39 19.43
CA PHE A 215 -3.28 20.11 19.86
C PHE A 215 -3.56 21.62 20.10
N PHE A 216 -3.95 22.34 19.05
CA PHE A 216 -4.15 23.80 19.13
C PHE A 216 -5.30 24.20 20.06
N ALA A 217 -6.38 23.41 20.10
CA ALA A 217 -7.50 23.65 21.01
C ALA A 217 -7.11 23.53 22.50
N ARG A 218 -5.96 22.89 22.80
CA ARG A 218 -5.46 22.70 24.16
C ARG A 218 -4.06 23.29 24.34
N ILE A 219 -3.65 24.25 23.51
CA ILE A 219 -2.25 24.70 23.43
C ILE A 219 -1.67 25.09 24.81
N TYR A 220 -2.48 25.72 25.66
CA TYR A 220 -2.11 26.13 27.03
C TYR A 220 -1.87 24.95 28.00
N ALA A 221 -2.43 23.77 27.70
CA ALA A 221 -2.33 22.56 28.50
C ALA A 221 -1.34 21.53 27.92
N VAL A 222 -0.71 21.82 26.78
CA VAL A 222 0.28 20.93 26.15
C VAL A 222 1.64 21.17 26.79
N SER A 223 2.18 20.15 27.48
CA SER A 223 3.52 20.20 28.06
C SER A 223 4.62 19.86 27.05
N CYS A 224 5.87 20.26 27.33
CA CYS A 224 7.04 19.87 26.54
C CYS A 224 7.22 18.34 26.45
N GLN A 225 6.87 17.64 27.53
CA GLN A 225 6.88 16.18 27.55
C GLN A 225 5.85 15.60 26.57
N GLU A 226 4.63 16.15 26.51
CA GLU A 226 3.62 15.72 25.54
C GLU A 226 4.08 15.96 24.09
N VAL A 227 4.71 17.11 23.81
CA VAL A 227 5.29 17.40 22.49
C VAL A 227 6.37 16.37 22.14
N THR A 228 7.26 16.07 23.08
CA THR A 228 8.33 15.07 22.87
C THR A 228 7.75 13.70 22.56
N ILE A 229 6.77 13.24 23.35
CA ILE A 229 6.12 11.94 23.15
C ILE A 229 5.40 11.88 21.80
N ARG A 230 4.74 12.96 21.35
CA ARG A 230 4.11 13.04 20.02
C ARG A 230 5.10 12.89 18.88
N VAL A 231 6.23 13.58 18.97
CA VAL A 231 7.29 13.52 17.96
C VAL A 231 7.87 12.12 17.92
N CYS A 232 8.24 11.57 19.08
CA CYS A 232 8.75 10.20 19.20
C CYS A 232 7.75 9.18 18.67
N ALA A 233 6.47 9.25 19.07
CA ALA A 233 5.42 8.34 18.61
C ALA A 233 5.26 8.36 17.09
N THR A 234 5.25 9.56 16.48
CA THR A 234 5.18 9.73 15.03
C THR A 234 6.37 9.09 14.32
N ILE A 235 7.60 9.30 14.83
CA ILE A 235 8.82 8.73 14.25
C ILE A 235 8.82 7.20 14.41
N VAL A 236 8.58 6.69 15.62
CA VAL A 236 8.60 5.26 15.93
C VAL A 236 7.52 4.52 15.15
N PHE A 237 6.30 5.06 15.07
CA PHE A 237 5.25 4.48 14.24
C PHE A 237 5.66 4.46 12.76
N GLY A 238 6.26 5.55 12.27
CA GLY A 238 6.79 5.61 10.91
C GLY A 238 7.86 4.56 10.62
N ILE A 239 8.79 4.33 11.56
CA ILE A 239 9.81 3.28 11.47
C ILE A 239 9.14 1.90 11.46
N GLY A 240 8.16 1.66 12.33
CA GLY A 240 7.43 0.40 12.38
C GLY A 240 6.72 0.06 11.05
N VAL A 241 6.03 1.04 10.47
CA VAL A 241 5.42 0.89 9.13
C VAL A 241 6.46 0.63 8.07
N PHE A 242 7.57 1.38 8.06
CA PHE A 242 8.67 1.17 7.11
C PHE A 242 9.23 -0.25 7.22
N CYS A 243 9.58 -0.71 8.42
CA CYS A 243 10.15 -2.03 8.68
C CYS A 243 9.17 -3.14 8.29
N THR A 244 7.88 -2.99 8.62
CA THR A 244 6.84 -3.98 8.27
C THR A 244 6.71 -4.15 6.76
N GLN A 245 6.57 -3.04 6.04
CA GLN A 245 6.44 -3.03 4.58
C GLN A 245 7.73 -3.49 3.90
N ALA A 246 8.89 -3.01 4.38
CA ALA A 246 10.19 -3.39 3.85
C ALA A 246 10.48 -4.88 4.04
N MET A 247 10.15 -5.44 5.20
CA MET A 247 10.29 -6.86 5.50
C MET A 247 9.39 -7.70 4.59
N GLY A 248 8.09 -7.39 4.52
CA GLY A 248 7.14 -8.11 3.67
C GLY A 248 7.56 -8.12 2.20
N GLN A 249 7.97 -6.97 1.67
CA GLN A 249 8.46 -6.87 0.29
C GLN A 249 9.76 -7.65 0.08
N SER A 250 10.67 -7.64 1.05
CA SER A 250 11.93 -8.38 0.95
C SER A 250 11.69 -9.90 0.99
N LEU A 251 10.69 -10.37 1.74
CA LEU A 251 10.28 -11.78 1.73
C LEU A 251 9.73 -12.20 0.35
N ILE A 252 8.87 -11.37 -0.26
CA ILE A 252 8.36 -11.62 -1.63
C ILE A 252 9.51 -11.66 -2.64
N VAL A 253 10.45 -10.71 -2.54
CA VAL A 253 11.66 -10.66 -3.37
C VAL A 253 12.48 -11.94 -3.23
N VAL A 254 12.78 -12.36 -1.99
CA VAL A 254 13.57 -13.56 -1.73
C VAL A 254 12.90 -14.78 -2.36
N ALA A 255 11.59 -14.95 -2.15
CA ALA A 255 10.83 -16.06 -2.73
C ALA A 255 10.85 -16.01 -4.26
N ALA A 256 10.44 -14.90 -4.87
CA ALA A 256 10.27 -14.78 -6.31
C ALA A 256 11.59 -14.89 -7.09
N VAL A 257 12.69 -14.31 -6.58
CA VAL A 257 14.00 -14.37 -7.24
C VAL A 257 14.65 -15.74 -7.05
N SER A 258 14.56 -16.32 -5.84
CA SER A 258 15.18 -17.63 -5.56
C SER A 258 14.48 -18.76 -6.33
N LEU A 259 13.17 -18.64 -6.57
CA LEU A 259 12.39 -19.57 -7.40
C LEU A 259 12.51 -19.29 -8.91
N GLY A 260 13.28 -18.28 -9.33
CA GLY A 260 13.42 -17.91 -10.75
C GLY A 260 12.16 -17.32 -11.39
N MET A 261 11.15 -16.95 -10.61
CA MET A 261 9.88 -16.40 -11.11
C MET A 261 9.99 -14.94 -11.56
N SER A 262 10.96 -14.19 -11.05
CA SER A 262 11.15 -12.77 -11.35
C SER A 262 12.61 -12.39 -11.26
N LYS A 263 13.01 -11.37 -12.04
CA LYS A 263 14.37 -10.85 -12.02
C LYS A 263 14.50 -9.74 -10.97
N PRO A 264 15.69 -9.55 -10.35
CA PRO A 264 15.94 -8.47 -9.38
C PRO A 264 15.49 -7.08 -9.86
N GLU A 265 15.67 -6.78 -11.14
CA GLU A 265 15.40 -5.46 -11.72
C GLU A 265 13.90 -5.13 -11.80
N GLU A 266 13.04 -6.14 -11.64
CA GLU A 266 11.59 -5.97 -11.62
C GLU A 266 11.06 -5.42 -10.30
N PHE A 267 11.86 -5.52 -9.23
CA PHE A 267 11.47 -5.08 -7.89
C PHE A 267 11.95 -3.66 -7.60
N LEU A 268 11.01 -2.72 -7.71
CA LEU A 268 11.23 -1.35 -7.28
C LEU A 268 11.05 -1.24 -5.76
N SER A 269 11.90 -0.47 -5.09
CA SER A 269 11.79 -0.20 -3.63
C SER A 269 10.38 0.27 -3.26
N GLY A 270 9.89 0.05 -2.04
CA GLY A 270 8.64 0.69 -1.59
C GLY A 270 8.79 2.18 -1.22
N PHE A 271 10.03 2.59 -0.96
CA PHE A 271 10.37 3.90 -0.41
C PHE A 271 11.47 4.56 -1.24
N GLY A 272 11.42 5.88 -1.35
CA GLY A 272 12.47 6.68 -1.99
C GLY A 272 13.61 7.04 -1.03
N SER A 273 14.41 8.02 -1.44
CA SER A 273 15.49 8.55 -0.59
C SER A 273 14.93 9.50 0.47
N LEU A 274 15.26 9.24 1.73
CA LEU A 274 14.93 10.13 2.85
C LEU A 274 15.58 11.52 2.67
N LYS A 275 16.72 11.60 1.97
CA LYS A 275 17.45 12.85 1.69
C LYS A 275 16.63 13.86 0.86
N GLU A 276 15.59 13.39 0.18
CA GLU A 276 14.71 14.24 -0.61
C GLU A 276 13.43 14.62 0.14
N ALA A 277 13.20 14.12 1.36
CA ALA A 277 11.93 14.24 2.08
C ALA A 277 11.76 15.55 2.87
N TYR A 278 12.36 16.65 2.41
CA TYR A 278 12.38 17.96 3.09
C TYR A 278 11.18 18.86 2.72
N SER A 279 10.08 18.31 2.22
CA SER A 279 8.83 19.02 1.96
C SER A 279 7.69 18.01 1.99
N LEU A 280 6.48 18.40 2.38
CA LEU A 280 5.34 17.48 2.44
C LEU A 280 5.07 16.86 1.07
N ARG A 281 5.13 17.67 0.00
CA ARG A 281 5.00 17.16 -1.36
C ARG A 281 6.09 16.12 -1.64
N ARG A 282 7.36 16.38 -1.31
CA ARG A 282 8.45 15.42 -1.58
C ARG A 282 8.40 14.17 -0.69
N PHE A 283 7.97 14.32 0.55
CA PHE A 283 7.75 13.22 1.48
C PHE A 283 6.75 12.22 0.90
N TRP A 284 5.51 12.66 0.63
CA TRP A 284 4.45 11.79 0.10
C TRP A 284 4.69 11.38 -1.35
N SER A 285 5.23 12.29 -2.15
CA SER A 285 5.41 12.07 -3.57
C SER A 285 6.77 11.57 -3.99
N GLY A 286 7.70 11.26 -3.10
CA GLY A 286 9.03 10.78 -3.47
C GLY A 286 9.54 9.71 -2.54
N PHE A 287 9.30 9.88 -1.24
CA PHE A 287 9.87 9.02 -0.21
C PHE A 287 8.88 7.97 0.31
N TRP A 288 7.72 8.37 0.82
CA TRP A 288 6.85 7.52 1.63
C TRP A 288 5.93 6.61 0.82
N HIS A 289 5.94 5.30 1.10
CA HIS A 289 4.92 4.33 0.67
C HIS A 289 4.44 4.44 -0.80
N GLN A 290 5.31 4.12 -1.75
CA GLN A 290 5.09 4.36 -3.18
C GLN A 290 4.25 3.30 -3.92
N PHE A 291 3.89 2.19 -3.26
CA PHE A 291 3.18 1.07 -3.90
C PHE A 291 1.78 1.45 -4.40
N ASN A 292 0.97 2.16 -3.61
CA ASN A 292 -0.43 2.39 -3.97
C ASN A 292 -0.66 3.72 -4.69
N ARG A 293 0.42 4.43 -5.04
CA ARG A 293 0.35 5.78 -5.60
C ARG A 293 -0.51 5.83 -6.85
N ARG A 294 -0.27 4.93 -7.81
CA ARG A 294 -1.00 4.89 -9.08
C ARG A 294 -2.49 4.60 -8.84
N SER A 295 -2.76 3.64 -7.97
CA SER A 295 -4.11 3.15 -7.65
C SER A 295 -5.00 4.24 -7.05
N PHE A 296 -4.39 5.25 -6.42
CA PHE A 296 -5.11 6.43 -5.91
C PHE A 296 -5.04 7.64 -6.84
N SER A 297 -3.92 7.85 -7.53
CA SER A 297 -3.74 9.05 -8.36
C SER A 297 -4.51 8.99 -9.68
N GLU A 298 -4.60 7.84 -10.34
CA GLU A 298 -5.27 7.75 -11.64
C GLU A 298 -6.78 7.99 -11.54
N PRO A 299 -7.52 7.37 -10.59
CA PRO A 299 -8.92 7.73 -10.36
C PRO A 299 -9.10 9.20 -9.98
N ALA A 300 -8.24 9.74 -9.11
CA ALA A 300 -8.32 11.14 -8.69
C ALA A 300 -8.15 12.12 -9.86
N LYS A 301 -7.22 11.87 -10.79
CA LYS A 301 -7.07 12.67 -12.01
C LYS A 301 -8.33 12.64 -12.86
N LEU A 302 -8.85 11.45 -13.14
CA LEU A 302 -10.03 11.29 -13.97
C LEU A 302 -11.23 12.03 -13.40
N ILE A 303 -11.50 11.87 -12.10
CA ILE A 303 -12.60 12.56 -11.42
C ILE A 303 -12.41 14.08 -11.52
N THR A 304 -11.19 14.57 -11.30
CA THR A 304 -10.91 16.01 -11.31
C THR A 304 -11.03 16.63 -12.71
N GLU A 305 -10.58 15.91 -13.75
CA GLU A 305 -10.58 16.39 -15.15
C GLU A 305 -11.94 16.23 -15.80
N THR A 306 -12.54 15.05 -15.67
CA THR A 306 -13.70 14.67 -16.46
C THR A 306 -15.01 14.95 -15.74
N ILE A 307 -15.06 14.72 -14.42
CA ILE A 307 -16.30 14.89 -13.65
C ILE A 307 -16.41 16.32 -13.11
N LEU A 308 -15.33 16.85 -12.52
CA LEU A 308 -15.31 18.21 -11.97
C LEU A 308 -14.95 19.28 -13.03
N GLY A 309 -14.42 18.88 -14.19
CA GLY A 309 -14.10 19.80 -15.28
C GLY A 309 -13.00 20.81 -14.97
N HIS A 310 -12.14 20.55 -13.98
CA HIS A 310 -11.09 21.50 -13.62
C HIS A 310 -9.93 21.49 -14.62
N PRO A 311 -9.49 22.67 -15.12
CA PRO A 311 -8.33 22.75 -16.01
C PRO A 311 -7.04 22.34 -15.28
N ARG A 312 -6.19 21.52 -15.91
CA ARG A 312 -4.93 21.03 -15.30
C ARG A 312 -3.97 22.12 -14.81
N SER A 313 -4.09 23.34 -15.31
CA SER A 313 -3.28 24.49 -14.92
C SER A 313 -3.84 25.27 -13.73
N SER A 314 -5.02 24.94 -13.22
CA SER A 314 -5.67 25.69 -12.15
C SER A 314 -5.27 25.21 -10.77
N LEU A 315 -5.31 26.13 -9.79
CA LEU A 315 -5.16 25.78 -8.38
C LEU A 315 -6.29 24.84 -7.90
N SER A 316 -7.50 25.01 -8.43
CA SER A 316 -8.64 24.16 -8.10
C SER A 316 -8.39 22.71 -8.49
N TYR A 317 -7.76 22.47 -9.63
CA TYR A 317 -7.33 21.14 -10.06
C TYR A 317 -6.37 20.52 -9.06
N ASP A 318 -5.28 21.23 -8.73
CA ASP A 318 -4.24 20.72 -7.83
C ASP A 318 -4.82 20.35 -6.46
N VAL A 319 -5.69 21.20 -5.91
CA VAL A 319 -6.34 20.96 -4.61
C VAL A 319 -7.30 19.77 -4.69
N ALA A 320 -8.21 19.74 -5.68
CA ALA A 320 -9.20 18.67 -5.82
C ALA A 320 -8.52 17.31 -6.04
N TYR A 321 -7.51 17.26 -6.93
CA TYR A 321 -6.71 16.07 -7.17
C TYR A 321 -6.02 15.56 -5.90
N LEU A 322 -5.38 16.45 -5.14
CA LEU A 322 -4.71 16.08 -3.90
C LEU A 322 -5.71 15.55 -2.86
N VAL A 323 -6.85 16.24 -2.67
CA VAL A 323 -7.90 15.82 -1.75
C VAL A 323 -8.42 14.43 -2.12
N LEU A 324 -8.77 14.18 -3.38
CA LEU A 324 -9.30 12.89 -3.83
C LEU A 324 -8.28 11.76 -3.69
N ALA A 325 -7.01 12.01 -4.04
CA ALA A 325 -5.95 11.02 -3.93
C ALA A 325 -5.67 10.64 -2.47
N PHE A 326 -5.58 11.64 -1.57
CA PHE A 326 -5.37 11.39 -0.16
C PHE A 326 -6.61 10.83 0.55
N TRP A 327 -7.81 11.25 0.17
CA TRP A 327 -9.05 10.67 0.67
C TRP A 327 -9.13 9.18 0.33
N SER A 328 -8.80 8.80 -0.90
CA SER A 328 -8.74 7.39 -1.32
C SER A 328 -7.73 6.58 -0.48
N SER A 329 -6.56 7.16 -0.21
CA SER A 329 -5.60 6.57 0.73
C SER A 329 -6.19 6.43 2.13
N GLY A 330 -6.92 7.44 2.60
CA GLY A 330 -7.60 7.43 3.90
C GLY A 330 -8.67 6.35 4.03
N VAL A 331 -9.46 6.10 2.98
CA VAL A 331 -10.46 5.01 2.93
C VAL A 331 -9.78 3.65 3.05
N MET A 332 -8.67 3.44 2.34
CA MET A 332 -7.91 2.19 2.47
C MET A 332 -7.36 1.99 3.89
N HIS A 333 -6.83 3.04 4.52
CA HIS A 333 -6.35 2.94 5.90
C HIS A 333 -7.47 2.83 6.94
N LEU A 334 -8.67 3.38 6.67
CA LEU A 334 -9.86 3.07 7.47
C LEU A 334 -10.17 1.57 7.40
N GLY A 335 -10.06 0.95 6.23
CA GLY A 335 -10.16 -0.50 6.07
C GLY A 335 -9.14 -1.24 6.95
N ILE A 336 -7.89 -0.79 6.99
CA ILE A 336 -6.84 -1.33 7.89
C ILE A 336 -7.27 -1.24 9.36
N ASP A 337 -7.71 -0.05 9.81
CA ASP A 337 -8.14 0.18 11.18
C ASP A 337 -9.29 -0.75 11.57
N LEU A 338 -10.35 -0.79 10.76
CA LEU A 338 -11.52 -1.65 10.99
C LEU A 338 -11.12 -3.14 11.05
N SER A 339 -10.26 -3.58 10.13
CA SER A 339 -9.78 -4.97 10.09
C SER A 339 -8.95 -5.35 11.30
N SER A 340 -8.25 -4.39 11.90
CA SER A 340 -7.49 -4.59 13.14
C SER A 340 -8.36 -4.53 14.41
N GLY A 341 -9.65 -4.20 14.29
CA GLY A 341 -10.58 -4.06 15.40
C GLY A 341 -10.70 -2.65 15.97
N ILE A 342 -10.18 -1.62 15.28
CA ILE A 342 -10.41 -0.22 15.65
C ILE A 342 -11.80 0.19 15.13
N PRO A 343 -12.74 0.62 15.99
CA PRO A 343 -14.06 1.03 15.55
C PRO A 343 -14.03 2.25 14.63
N PHE A 344 -15.00 2.34 13.72
CA PHE A 344 -15.13 3.46 12.76
C PHE A 344 -15.03 4.84 13.41
N HIS A 345 -15.72 5.05 14.55
CA HIS A 345 -15.77 6.34 15.23
C HIS A 345 -14.45 6.73 15.92
N GLU A 346 -13.54 5.78 16.12
CA GLU A 346 -12.20 6.04 16.65
C GLU A 346 -11.15 6.19 15.56
N SER A 347 -11.41 5.72 14.34
CA SER A 347 -10.45 5.82 13.24
C SER A 347 -10.28 7.28 12.79
N GLY A 348 -9.06 7.78 12.91
CA GLY A 348 -8.68 9.07 12.33
C GLY A 348 -8.06 8.98 10.93
N ALA A 349 -8.13 7.81 10.27
CA ALA A 349 -7.44 7.56 9.00
C ALA A 349 -7.83 8.59 7.92
N VAL A 350 -9.11 8.69 7.57
CA VAL A 350 -9.59 9.61 6.52
C VAL A 350 -9.21 11.06 6.85
N ARG A 351 -9.34 11.47 8.12
CA ARG A 351 -8.94 12.80 8.59
C ARG A 351 -7.45 13.06 8.38
N PHE A 352 -6.59 12.13 8.83
CA PHE A 352 -5.14 12.26 8.75
C PHE A 352 -4.63 12.29 7.31
N PHE A 353 -5.14 11.44 6.43
CA PHE A 353 -4.68 11.44 5.05
C PHE A 353 -5.19 12.68 4.31
N THR A 354 -6.46 13.07 4.47
CA THR A 354 -7.03 14.22 3.75
C THR A 354 -6.38 15.54 4.14
N ILE A 355 -5.98 15.74 5.42
CA ILE A 355 -5.30 16.98 5.85
C ILE A 355 -3.93 17.18 5.17
N GLN A 356 -3.31 16.12 4.64
CA GLN A 356 -2.05 16.23 3.91
C GLN A 356 -2.21 17.09 2.64
N ALA A 357 -3.38 17.06 2.00
CA ALA A 357 -3.67 17.92 0.85
C ALA A 357 -3.58 19.41 1.24
N LEU A 358 -4.17 19.78 2.38
CA LEU A 358 -4.07 21.15 2.92
C LEU A 358 -2.64 21.51 3.30
N GLY A 359 -1.89 20.59 3.91
CA GLY A 359 -0.48 20.80 4.21
C GLY A 359 0.36 21.07 2.97
N ILE A 360 0.15 20.31 1.89
CA ILE A 360 0.89 20.45 0.62
C ILE A 360 0.50 21.74 -0.12
N THR A 361 -0.79 22.10 -0.14
CA THR A 361 -1.26 23.34 -0.77
C THR A 361 -0.79 24.56 0.02
N GLY A 362 -0.88 24.51 1.35
CA GLY A 362 -0.37 25.57 2.25
C GLY A 362 1.14 25.75 2.13
N GLU A 363 1.92 24.66 2.10
CA GLU A 363 3.36 24.69 1.85
C GLU A 363 3.68 25.43 0.53
N GLN A 364 2.94 25.15 -0.54
CA GLN A 364 3.13 25.80 -1.84
C GLN A 364 2.73 27.28 -1.81
N ALA A 365 1.62 27.63 -1.18
CA ALA A 365 1.16 29.01 -1.05
C ALA A 365 2.14 29.88 -0.26
N ILE A 366 2.64 29.38 0.88
CA ILE A 366 3.63 30.07 1.71
C ILE A 366 4.95 30.25 0.93
N MET A 367 5.44 29.20 0.27
CA MET A 367 6.65 29.31 -0.56
C MET A 367 6.46 30.29 -1.73
N GLY A 368 5.26 30.37 -2.31
CA GLY A 368 4.91 31.35 -3.33
C GLY A 368 4.97 32.78 -2.80
N ALA A 369 4.28 33.04 -1.68
CA ALA A 369 4.24 34.34 -1.04
C ALA A 369 5.63 34.83 -0.57
N LEU A 370 6.44 33.94 0.02
CA LEU A 370 7.80 34.28 0.42
C LEU A 370 8.67 34.68 -0.78
N ARG A 371 8.50 34.03 -1.93
CA ARG A 371 9.21 34.41 -3.17
C ARG A 371 8.78 35.77 -3.68
N SER A 372 7.48 36.06 -3.69
CA SER A 372 6.98 37.36 -4.15
C SER A 372 7.32 38.51 -3.20
N LEU A 373 7.40 38.25 -1.88
CA LEU A 373 7.61 39.30 -0.88
C LEU A 373 9.09 39.53 -0.52
N LEU A 374 9.89 38.47 -0.40
CA LEU A 374 11.26 38.56 0.17
C LEU A 374 12.36 38.39 -0.88
N PHE A 375 12.07 37.76 -2.02
CA PHE A 375 13.08 37.37 -3.02
C PHE A 375 12.85 38.05 -4.38
N SER A 376 12.55 39.37 -4.35
CA SER A 376 12.51 40.22 -5.55
C SER A 376 13.90 40.34 -6.22
N THR A 377 14.97 40.07 -5.46
CA THR A 377 16.35 39.94 -5.94
C THR A 377 16.74 38.46 -6.02
N HIS A 378 17.55 38.09 -7.01
CA HIS A 378 17.97 36.73 -7.38
C HIS A 378 18.63 35.85 -6.27
N GLN A 379 18.62 36.26 -5.00
CA GLN A 379 19.18 35.50 -3.89
C GLN A 379 18.29 34.31 -3.54
N ARG A 380 18.79 33.09 -3.81
CA ARG A 380 18.12 31.85 -3.43
C ARG A 380 18.59 31.41 -2.04
N ILE A 381 17.66 31.00 -1.18
CA ILE A 381 18.00 30.32 0.09
C ILE A 381 18.95 29.15 -0.22
N PRO A 382 20.13 29.05 0.44
CA PRO A 382 21.04 27.95 0.24
C PRO A 382 20.35 26.60 0.46
N LEU A 383 20.70 25.59 -0.36
CA LEU A 383 20.02 24.30 -0.37
C LEU A 383 19.97 23.64 1.02
N VAL A 384 21.06 23.74 1.78
CA VAL A 384 21.16 23.17 3.14
C VAL A 384 20.12 23.77 4.08
N TRP A 385 19.95 25.10 4.08
CA TRP A 385 18.96 25.77 4.91
C TRP A 385 17.54 25.43 4.49
N ARG A 386 17.29 25.38 3.17
CA ARG A 386 16.00 24.93 2.63
C ARG A 386 15.67 23.51 3.09
N GLN A 387 16.65 22.60 3.07
CA GLN A 387 16.47 21.23 3.53
C GLN A 387 16.19 21.18 5.03
N ARG A 388 16.99 21.87 5.87
CA ARG A 388 16.80 21.89 7.33
C ARG A 388 15.43 22.42 7.73
N ILE A 389 15.04 23.59 7.22
CA ILE A 389 13.73 24.19 7.47
C ILE A 389 12.62 23.23 7.00
N GLY A 390 12.81 22.65 5.82
CA GLY A 390 11.89 21.68 5.24
C GLY A 390 11.69 20.42 6.08
N TYR A 391 12.76 19.83 6.61
CA TYR A 391 12.67 18.68 7.51
C TYR A 391 11.96 19.04 8.82
N CYS A 392 12.30 20.18 9.42
CA CYS A 392 11.60 20.66 10.62
C CYS A 392 10.10 20.85 10.36
N TRP A 393 9.74 21.44 9.22
CA TRP A 393 8.35 21.62 8.82
C TRP A 393 7.62 20.27 8.63
N VAL A 394 8.21 19.34 7.87
CA VAL A 394 7.61 18.01 7.66
C VAL A 394 7.41 17.28 8.98
N LEU A 395 8.42 17.29 9.86
CA LEU A 395 8.33 16.63 11.17
C LEU A 395 7.26 17.28 12.05
N ALA A 396 7.21 18.62 12.11
CA ALA A 396 6.22 19.34 12.87
C ALA A 396 4.79 19.06 12.38
N PHE A 397 4.57 19.13 11.05
CA PHE A 397 3.27 18.89 10.45
C PHE A 397 2.79 17.45 10.65
N LEU A 398 3.67 16.46 10.47
CA LEU A 398 3.34 15.06 10.71
C LEU A 398 3.10 14.80 12.20
N SER A 399 3.91 15.36 13.10
CA SER A 399 3.74 15.18 14.56
C SER A 399 2.46 15.85 15.08
N TRP A 400 1.96 16.86 14.38
CA TRP A 400 0.67 17.48 14.66
C TRP A 400 -0.51 16.65 14.10
N SER A 401 -0.42 16.18 12.85
CA SER A 401 -1.53 15.53 12.15
C SER A 401 -1.66 14.03 12.43
N ALA A 402 -0.55 13.29 12.54
CA ALA A 402 -0.51 11.84 12.71
C ALA A 402 -1.21 11.32 13.98
N PRO A 403 -1.17 12.00 15.16
CA PRO A 403 -1.86 11.57 16.37
C PRO A 403 -3.32 11.17 16.18
N ALA A 404 -4.06 11.86 15.28
CA ALA A 404 -5.45 11.50 15.00
C ALA A 404 -5.60 10.07 14.48
N TYR A 405 -4.62 9.59 13.72
CA TYR A 405 -4.62 8.26 13.11
C TYR A 405 -3.87 7.23 13.96
N ILE A 406 -2.71 7.59 14.54
CA ILE A 406 -1.84 6.60 15.19
C ILE A 406 -2.21 6.32 16.66
N TYR A 407 -2.86 7.25 17.36
CA TYR A 407 -3.20 7.06 18.79
C TYR A 407 -4.16 5.89 19.05
N PRO A 408 -5.25 5.70 18.27
CA PRO A 408 -6.13 4.56 18.43
C PRO A 408 -5.39 3.21 18.39
N THR A 409 -4.38 3.08 17.52
CA THR A 409 -3.51 1.89 17.44
C THR A 409 -2.58 1.82 18.65
N LEU A 410 -1.80 2.87 18.90
CA LEU A 410 -0.78 2.87 19.97
C LEU A 410 -1.38 2.67 21.37
N ARG A 411 -2.60 3.15 21.61
CA ARG A 411 -3.34 2.94 22.87
C ARG A 411 -3.70 1.47 23.10
N ARG A 412 -3.99 0.74 22.02
CA ARG A 412 -4.39 -0.67 22.05
C ARG A 412 -3.18 -1.61 22.08
N THR A 413 -2.03 -1.13 21.62
CA THR A 413 -0.78 -1.90 21.63
C THR A 413 -0.38 -2.27 23.06
N LYS A 414 -0.43 -3.57 23.34
CA LYS A 414 -0.04 -4.21 24.60
C LYS A 414 1.01 -5.27 24.36
N ARG A 415 1.67 -5.74 25.42
CA ARG A 415 2.53 -6.92 25.32
C ARG A 415 1.64 -8.16 25.12
N GLY A 416 1.97 -8.96 24.12
CA GLY A 416 1.21 -10.17 23.81
C GLY A 416 1.20 -10.48 22.32
N GLU A 417 0.64 -11.65 21.98
CA GLU A 417 0.61 -12.11 20.60
C GLU A 417 -0.36 -11.31 19.74
N GLU A 418 -1.52 -10.90 20.28
CA GLU A 418 -2.59 -10.23 19.53
C GLU A 418 -2.15 -8.92 18.86
N GLU A 419 -1.26 -8.17 19.50
CA GLU A 419 -0.79 -6.87 19.00
C GLU A 419 0.58 -6.95 18.32
N SER A 420 1.21 -8.14 18.30
CA SER A 420 2.52 -8.34 17.70
C SER A 420 2.41 -8.71 16.22
N ILE A 421 3.13 -7.96 15.38
CA ILE A 421 3.34 -8.28 13.96
C ILE A 421 4.25 -9.51 13.79
N LEU A 422 5.13 -9.78 14.76
CA LEU A 422 6.14 -10.82 14.68
C LEU A 422 5.62 -12.13 15.26
N PRO A 423 5.77 -13.27 14.54
CA PRO A 423 5.28 -14.56 15.03
C PRO A 423 5.98 -15.00 16.31
N VAL A 424 7.23 -14.58 16.51
CA VAL A 424 8.06 -14.90 17.68
C VAL A 424 8.83 -13.66 18.08
N SER A 425 9.06 -13.46 19.38
CA SER A 425 10.01 -12.45 19.88
C SER A 425 11.34 -13.12 20.21
N VAL A 426 12.43 -12.62 19.65
CA VAL A 426 13.80 -13.12 19.89
C VAL A 426 14.34 -12.50 21.17
N LEU A 427 14.18 -11.19 21.35
CA LEU A 427 14.62 -10.46 22.54
C LEU A 427 13.94 -10.97 23.80
N TYR A 428 12.62 -11.20 23.76
CA TYR A 428 11.91 -11.77 24.91
C TYR A 428 12.48 -13.13 25.29
N ARG A 429 12.75 -14.02 24.32
CA ARG A 429 13.33 -15.35 24.59
C ARG A 429 14.73 -15.28 25.18
N ILE A 430 15.59 -14.41 24.64
CA ILE A 430 16.95 -14.25 25.14
C ILE A 430 16.95 -13.68 26.57
N LEU A 431 16.20 -12.61 26.81
CA LEU A 431 16.21 -11.88 28.08
C LEU A 431 15.37 -12.53 29.19
N SER A 432 14.44 -13.43 28.86
CA SER A 432 13.72 -14.24 29.86
C SER A 432 14.43 -15.55 30.20
N SER A 433 15.45 -15.92 29.44
CA SER A 433 16.31 -17.10 29.69
C SER A 433 17.54 -16.80 30.54
N THR A 434 17.78 -15.52 30.82
CA THR A 434 18.79 -14.99 31.75
C THR A 434 18.11 -14.49 33.00
#